data_AF-A0A379SXD6-F1
#
_entry.id   AF-A0A379SXD6-F1
#
_cell.length_a   1.000
_cell.length_b   1.000
_cell.length_c   1.000
_cell.angle_alpha   90.00
_cell.angle_beta   90.00
_cell.angle_gamma   90.00
#
_symmetry.space_group_name_H-M   'P 1'
#
loop_
_entity.id
_entity.type
_entity.pdbx_description
1 polymer ?
#
loop_
_entity_poly.entity_id
_entity_poly.type
_entity_poly.pdbx_seq_one_letter_code
_entity_poly.pdbx_strand_id
1 'polypeptide(L)'
;MGLWARKKNRERSNWLQLPAMIAGAFIIDLLLLALTLFIGQMLSDNFHAGSRTIAFQQSLFLNAFALIEFFKAILRLIFCPNVPELRPFTIQDATARYWNRRMSSLSSLIGYGLIVAVPIISNQVNVQVGAMANVAIMLCITIWALYLIFRNKAEITQHLLNLAERSLAFFSLFIRAFALVWHWLASAYFIVLFFFSLFDPGNSLKFMMGATVRSLAIIGIAAFISGMFTRWIAKTITLSPHTQRNYPELQKRLNGWLSSALKVARFLTVCVTVMLLLNAWGLFDFWHWLHYGAGEKMVDILIRIALILFFSAVGWTILASLIENRLASDIHGRPLPSARTRTLLTLFRNALAVIISTITIMIVLSEIGVNIAPLLAGAGALGLAISFGSQTLVKDIITGVFIQFENGMNTGDLVTIGPLTGTVERMSIRSVGVRQDTGAYHIIPWSSITTFANFVRGIGSVVANYDVDRHEDADKANQALKDAVTALMQTEDIRGLIIGEPTFAGIVGLTNTAFTLRVSFTTLPLKQWTVRFALDSQVKKHFDLANVRAPVQTYQILPAPVGGPLPDSLPPREPTI
;
A
#
# COMPACT_ATOMS: atom_id res chain seq x y z
N MET A 1 -35.71 -45.26 18.60
CA MET A 1 -35.50 -43.86 18.15
C MET A 1 -34.01 -43.51 17.99
N GLY A 2 -33.16 -43.70 19.01
CA GLY A 2 -31.71 -43.41 18.94
C GLY A 2 -30.93 -44.24 17.89
N LEU A 3 -31.07 -45.58 17.91
CA LEU A 3 -30.46 -46.48 16.91
C LEU A 3 -30.78 -46.10 15.47
N TRP A 4 -32.03 -45.73 15.20
CA TRP A 4 -32.51 -45.34 13.88
C TRP A 4 -31.85 -44.03 13.39
N ALA A 5 -31.76 -43.03 14.26
CA ALA A 5 -31.18 -41.73 13.94
C ALA A 5 -29.67 -41.81 13.65
N ARG A 6 -28.91 -42.63 14.42
CA ARG A 6 -27.48 -42.85 14.18
C ARG A 6 -27.19 -43.60 12.89
N LYS A 7 -28.01 -44.62 12.57
CA LYS A 7 -27.85 -45.40 11.35
C LYS A 7 -28.01 -44.50 10.11
N LYS A 8 -29.00 -43.61 10.14
CA LYS A 8 -29.32 -42.69 9.04
C LYS A 8 -28.38 -41.48 8.94
N ASN A 9 -27.78 -41.02 10.05
CA ASN A 9 -26.74 -39.97 10.05
C ASN A 9 -25.36 -40.48 9.55
N ARG A 10 -25.14 -41.81 9.51
CA ARG A 10 -23.97 -42.42 8.87
C ARG A 10 -24.09 -42.49 7.34
N GLU A 11 -25.31 -42.48 6.81
CA GLU A 11 -25.58 -42.37 5.37
C GLU A 11 -25.47 -40.88 5.00
N ARG A 12 -24.48 -40.53 4.17
CA ARG A 12 -23.95 -39.17 3.88
C ARG A 12 -24.96 -38.09 3.42
N SER A 13 -26.25 -38.38 3.35
CA SER A 13 -27.31 -37.52 2.79
C SER A 13 -28.08 -36.69 3.84
N ASN A 14 -28.09 -37.06 5.13
CA ASN A 14 -29.00 -36.43 6.12
C ASN A 14 -28.34 -36.10 7.48
N TRP A 15 -27.58 -35.00 7.54
CA TRP A 15 -26.94 -34.49 8.77
C TRP A 15 -27.94 -33.94 9.82
N LEU A 16 -29.19 -33.70 9.44
CA LEU A 16 -30.21 -33.05 10.28
C LEU A 16 -30.94 -33.99 11.25
N GLN A 17 -30.92 -35.30 11.02
CA GLN A 17 -31.81 -36.22 11.73
C GLN A 17 -31.35 -36.54 13.16
N LEU A 18 -30.04 -36.60 13.41
CA LEU A 18 -29.51 -36.80 14.76
C LEU A 18 -29.73 -35.53 15.63
N PRO A 19 -29.41 -34.31 15.16
CA PRO A 19 -29.80 -33.08 15.85
C PRO A 19 -31.31 -32.96 16.09
N ALA A 20 -32.15 -33.31 15.10
CA ALA A 20 -33.61 -33.24 15.24
C ALA A 20 -34.15 -34.21 16.30
N MET A 21 -33.59 -35.41 16.41
CA MET A 21 -33.99 -36.39 17.43
C MET A 21 -33.53 -36.00 18.83
N ILE A 22 -32.35 -35.39 18.95
CA ILE A 22 -31.85 -34.80 20.19
C ILE A 22 -32.77 -33.64 20.63
N ALA A 23 -33.14 -32.76 19.70
CA ALA A 23 -34.09 -31.68 19.96
C ALA A 23 -35.48 -32.21 20.34
N GLY A 24 -35.97 -33.25 19.68
CA GLY A 24 -37.24 -33.91 20.02
C GLY A 24 -37.26 -34.49 21.44
N ALA A 25 -36.18 -35.16 21.85
CA ALA A 25 -36.05 -35.66 23.22
C ALA A 25 -36.05 -34.52 24.26
N PHE A 26 -35.40 -33.40 23.95
CA PHE A 26 -35.42 -32.22 24.82
C PHE A 26 -36.82 -31.58 24.92
N ILE A 27 -37.55 -31.50 23.80
CA ILE A 27 -38.93 -30.99 23.78
C ILE A 27 -39.84 -31.85 24.66
N ILE A 28 -39.70 -33.18 24.62
CA ILE A 28 -40.47 -34.09 25.48
C ILE A 28 -40.16 -33.82 26.97
N ASP A 29 -38.87 -33.67 27.32
CA ASP A 29 -38.45 -33.32 28.68
C ASP A 29 -39.06 -31.96 29.12
N LEU A 30 -39.09 -30.96 28.24
CA LEU A 30 -39.71 -29.66 28.51
C LEU A 30 -41.23 -29.73 28.63
N LEU A 31 -41.90 -30.53 27.80
CA LEU A 31 -43.34 -30.75 27.90
C LEU A 31 -43.73 -31.45 29.20
N LEU A 32 -42.94 -32.44 29.63
CA LEU A 32 -43.15 -33.13 30.90
C LEU A 32 -42.90 -32.18 32.08
N LEU A 33 -41.89 -31.31 31.99
CA LEU A 33 -41.66 -30.25 32.98
C LEU A 33 -42.84 -29.27 33.02
N ALA A 34 -43.30 -28.78 31.87
CA ALA A 34 -44.43 -27.85 31.78
C ALA A 34 -45.72 -28.47 32.33
N LEU A 35 -45.99 -29.75 32.02
CA LEU A 35 -47.11 -30.50 32.58
C LEU A 35 -47.01 -30.63 34.09
N THR A 36 -45.81 -30.94 34.61
CA THR A 36 -45.58 -31.07 36.06
C THR A 36 -45.78 -29.73 36.76
N LEU A 37 -45.31 -28.62 36.16
CA LEU A 37 -45.53 -27.28 36.69
C LEU A 37 -47.00 -26.87 36.63
N PHE A 38 -47.71 -27.20 35.55
CA PHE A 38 -49.14 -26.93 35.42
C PHE A 38 -49.96 -27.65 36.49
N ILE A 39 -49.70 -28.95 36.69
CA ILE A 39 -50.34 -29.74 37.75
C ILE A 39 -49.95 -29.18 39.12
N GLY A 40 -48.69 -28.84 39.32
CA GLY A 40 -48.19 -28.24 40.56
C GLY A 40 -48.85 -26.90 40.89
N GLN A 41 -49.05 -26.03 39.89
CA GLN A 41 -49.74 -24.75 40.03
C GLN A 41 -51.23 -24.96 40.34
N MET A 42 -51.91 -25.87 39.63
CA MET A 42 -53.31 -26.20 39.94
C MET A 42 -53.48 -26.74 41.37
N LEU A 43 -52.56 -27.58 41.84
CA LEU A 43 -52.58 -28.08 43.22
C LEU A 43 -52.30 -26.94 44.21
N SER A 44 -51.34 -26.08 43.88
CA SER A 44 -51.02 -24.88 44.66
C SER A 44 -52.29 -24.05 44.88
N ASP A 45 -52.90 -23.59 43.79
CA ASP A 45 -54.07 -22.69 43.80
C ASP A 45 -55.27 -23.27 44.57
N ASN A 46 -55.46 -24.60 44.54
CA ASN A 46 -56.58 -25.27 45.21
C ASN A 46 -56.33 -25.63 46.69
N PHE A 47 -55.08 -25.82 47.12
CA PHE A 47 -54.74 -26.34 48.46
C PHE A 47 -54.12 -25.29 49.41
N HIS A 48 -54.14 -23.99 49.07
CA HIS A 48 -53.59 -22.94 49.93
C HIS A 48 -54.37 -22.64 51.21
N ALA A 49 -55.59 -23.17 51.37
CA ALA A 49 -56.45 -23.00 52.56
C ALA A 49 -56.60 -21.52 53.05
N GLY A 50 -56.46 -20.55 52.14
CA GLY A 50 -56.50 -19.11 52.44
C GLY A 50 -55.24 -18.51 53.09
N SER A 51 -54.19 -19.29 53.33
CA SER A 51 -52.98 -18.82 54.00
C SER A 51 -51.94 -18.23 53.04
N ARG A 52 -51.59 -16.96 53.24
CA ARG A 52 -50.56 -16.26 52.45
C ARG A 52 -49.16 -16.87 52.59
N THR A 53 -48.85 -17.49 53.74
CA THR A 53 -47.53 -18.11 53.98
C THR A 53 -47.39 -19.42 53.19
N ILE A 54 -48.43 -20.25 53.15
CA ILE A 54 -48.44 -21.50 52.38
C ILE A 54 -48.34 -21.18 50.87
N ALA A 55 -49.04 -20.15 50.40
CA ALA A 55 -48.95 -19.69 49.02
C ALA A 55 -47.54 -19.23 48.63
N PHE A 56 -46.90 -18.44 49.49
CA PHE A 56 -45.52 -18.01 49.27
C PHE A 56 -44.53 -19.19 49.19
N GLN A 57 -44.66 -20.19 50.09
CA GLN A 57 -43.77 -21.36 50.11
C GLN A 57 -43.94 -22.27 48.89
N GLN A 58 -45.19 -22.52 48.49
CA GLN A 58 -45.49 -23.34 47.31
C GLN A 58 -45.02 -22.64 46.03
N SER A 59 -45.14 -21.31 45.94
CA SER A 59 -44.58 -20.53 44.83
C SER A 59 -43.05 -20.61 44.76
N LEU A 60 -42.35 -20.47 45.91
CA LEU A 60 -40.89 -20.64 45.96
C LEU A 60 -40.47 -22.05 45.52
N PHE A 61 -41.18 -23.08 45.97
CA PHE A 61 -40.90 -24.46 45.60
C PHE A 61 -41.14 -24.70 44.10
N LEU A 62 -42.25 -24.24 43.54
CA LEU A 62 -42.56 -24.37 42.10
C LEU A 62 -41.53 -23.64 41.23
N ASN A 63 -41.11 -22.42 41.64
CA ASN A 63 -40.08 -21.67 40.94
C ASN A 63 -38.71 -22.37 40.99
N ALA A 64 -38.33 -22.90 42.15
CA ALA A 64 -37.09 -23.67 42.29
C ALA A 64 -37.15 -24.99 41.50
N PHE A 65 -38.26 -25.71 41.56
CA PHE A 65 -38.50 -26.94 40.82
C PHE A 65 -38.39 -26.71 39.31
N ALA A 66 -39.05 -25.67 38.79
CA ALA A 66 -38.98 -25.27 37.39
C ALA A 66 -37.52 -25.05 36.96
N LEU A 67 -36.78 -24.24 37.71
CA LEU A 67 -35.41 -23.86 37.38
C LEU A 67 -34.45 -25.07 37.42
N ILE A 68 -34.54 -25.89 38.47
CA ILE A 68 -33.63 -27.03 38.69
C ILE A 68 -33.92 -28.14 37.69
N GLU A 69 -35.18 -28.49 37.46
CA GLU A 69 -35.52 -29.54 36.51
C GLU A 69 -35.28 -29.10 35.06
N PHE A 70 -35.45 -27.81 34.74
CA PHE A 70 -34.97 -27.26 33.47
C PHE A 70 -33.45 -27.42 33.31
N PHE A 71 -32.67 -27.08 34.34
CA PHE A 71 -31.22 -27.27 34.30
C PHE A 71 -30.82 -28.75 34.19
N LYS A 72 -31.50 -29.65 34.90
CA LYS A 72 -31.30 -31.10 34.77
C LYS A 72 -31.68 -31.63 33.40
N ALA A 73 -32.73 -31.10 32.76
CA ALA A 73 -33.08 -31.42 31.39
C ALA A 73 -31.93 -31.03 30.42
N ILE A 74 -31.31 -29.87 30.64
CA ILE A 74 -30.10 -29.47 29.89
C ILE A 74 -28.92 -30.42 30.14
N LEU A 75 -28.68 -30.83 31.39
CA LEU A 75 -27.62 -31.81 31.69
C LEU A 75 -27.90 -33.17 31.04
N ARG A 76 -29.16 -33.62 31.04
CA ARG A 76 -29.58 -34.85 30.34
C ARG A 76 -29.38 -34.71 28.83
N LEU A 77 -29.63 -33.53 28.25
CA LEU A 77 -29.38 -33.24 26.85
C LEU A 77 -27.89 -33.33 26.50
N ILE A 78 -27.02 -32.73 27.32
CA ILE A 78 -25.57 -32.69 27.09
C ILE A 78 -24.93 -34.08 27.26
N PHE A 79 -25.23 -34.76 28.36
CA PHE A 79 -24.53 -36.00 28.74
C PHE A 79 -25.23 -37.28 28.26
N CYS A 80 -26.55 -37.26 28.02
CA CYS A 80 -27.36 -38.42 27.62
C CYS A 80 -26.96 -39.69 28.41
N PRO A 81 -27.21 -39.74 29.74
CA PRO A 81 -26.67 -40.78 30.62
C PRO A 81 -27.27 -42.16 30.39
N ASN A 82 -28.52 -42.23 29.93
CA ASN A 82 -29.29 -43.47 29.83
C ASN A 82 -29.42 -43.98 28.40
N VAL A 83 -29.24 -43.10 27.39
CA VAL A 83 -29.37 -43.45 25.97
C VAL A 83 -28.07 -43.05 25.26
N PRO A 84 -27.04 -43.93 25.28
CA PRO A 84 -25.74 -43.64 24.69
C PRO A 84 -25.85 -43.22 23.24
N GLU A 85 -26.86 -43.73 22.52
CA GLU A 85 -27.14 -43.51 21.09
C GLU A 85 -27.49 -42.07 20.70
N LEU A 86 -28.02 -41.28 21.63
CA LEU A 86 -28.40 -39.89 21.37
C LEU A 86 -27.33 -38.89 21.83
N ARG A 87 -26.18 -39.36 22.33
CA ARG A 87 -25.15 -38.49 22.89
C ARG A 87 -24.55 -37.55 21.82
N PRO A 88 -24.57 -36.22 22.03
CA PRO A 88 -24.00 -35.25 21.08
C PRO A 88 -22.47 -35.28 21.06
N PHE A 89 -21.83 -35.69 22.16
CA PHE A 89 -20.38 -35.78 22.31
C PHE A 89 -19.90 -37.22 22.50
N THR A 90 -18.71 -37.55 21.99
CA THR A 90 -18.09 -38.88 22.17
C THR A 90 -17.47 -38.99 23.56
N ILE A 91 -18.31 -39.25 24.57
CA ILE A 91 -17.90 -39.46 25.98
C ILE A 91 -18.18 -40.93 26.33
N GLN A 92 -17.40 -41.53 27.24
CA GLN A 92 -17.68 -42.88 27.74
C GLN A 92 -18.93 -42.90 28.66
N ASP A 93 -19.67 -44.02 28.68
CA ASP A 93 -20.92 -44.15 29.43
C ASP A 93 -20.75 -44.01 30.96
N ALA A 94 -19.58 -44.40 31.49
CA ALA A 94 -19.25 -44.21 32.90
C ALA A 94 -19.08 -42.71 33.23
N THR A 95 -18.30 -41.99 32.41
CA THR A 95 -18.03 -40.56 32.56
C THR A 95 -19.31 -39.73 32.42
N ALA A 96 -20.16 -40.03 31.44
CA ALA A 96 -21.43 -39.33 31.25
C ALA A 96 -22.39 -39.48 32.44
N ARG A 97 -22.52 -40.69 33.00
CA ARG A 97 -23.34 -40.94 34.20
C ARG A 97 -22.74 -40.29 35.45
N TYR A 98 -21.41 -40.32 35.59
CA TYR A 98 -20.70 -39.67 36.69
C TYR A 98 -20.99 -38.16 36.72
N TRP A 99 -20.75 -37.46 35.60
CA TRP A 99 -20.95 -36.01 35.50
C TRP A 99 -22.41 -35.62 35.65
N ASN A 100 -23.34 -36.34 35.01
CA ASN A 100 -24.76 -36.05 35.12
C ASN A 100 -25.26 -36.16 36.57
N ARG A 101 -24.86 -37.22 37.31
CA ARG A 101 -25.26 -37.37 38.73
C ARG A 101 -24.71 -36.27 39.61
N ARG A 102 -23.40 -35.96 39.48
CA ARG A 102 -22.74 -34.96 40.32
C ARG A 102 -23.26 -33.55 40.03
N MET A 103 -23.40 -33.17 38.76
CA MET A 103 -23.93 -31.85 38.37
C MET A 103 -25.42 -31.70 38.72
N SER A 104 -26.22 -32.76 38.58
CA SER A 104 -27.64 -32.76 38.98
C SER A 104 -27.81 -32.61 40.50
N SER A 105 -26.96 -33.30 41.29
CA SER A 105 -26.98 -33.15 42.75
C SER A 105 -26.47 -31.76 43.18
N LEU A 106 -25.50 -31.16 42.48
CA LEU A 106 -25.03 -29.79 42.72
C LEU A 106 -26.11 -28.75 42.41
N SER A 107 -26.76 -28.87 41.26
CA SER A 107 -27.90 -28.02 40.90
C SER A 107 -29.05 -28.14 41.89
N SER A 108 -29.35 -29.36 42.36
CA SER A 108 -30.41 -29.59 43.36
C SER A 108 -30.07 -28.96 44.71
N LEU A 109 -28.82 -29.09 45.16
CA LEU A 109 -28.35 -28.50 46.42
C LEU A 109 -28.37 -26.97 46.36
N ILE A 110 -27.90 -26.39 45.25
CA ILE A 110 -27.94 -24.94 45.00
C ILE A 110 -29.39 -24.45 44.97
N GLY A 111 -30.23 -25.06 44.15
CA GLY A 111 -31.59 -24.56 43.93
C GLY A 111 -32.50 -24.79 45.14
N TYR A 112 -32.65 -26.02 45.64
CA TYR A 112 -33.55 -26.26 46.78
C TYR A 112 -32.98 -25.70 48.10
N GLY A 113 -31.66 -25.71 48.28
CA GLY A 113 -31.03 -25.12 49.45
C GLY A 113 -31.23 -23.60 49.53
N LEU A 114 -30.87 -22.88 48.46
CA LEU A 114 -30.83 -21.41 48.49
C LEU A 114 -32.15 -20.75 48.11
N ILE A 115 -32.92 -21.34 47.16
CA ILE A 115 -34.17 -20.73 46.66
C ILE A 115 -35.36 -21.13 47.53
N VAL A 116 -35.30 -22.28 48.21
CA VAL A 116 -36.43 -22.80 49.01
C VAL A 116 -36.09 -22.81 50.51
N ALA A 117 -35.06 -23.54 50.94
CA ALA A 117 -34.81 -23.73 52.37
C ALA A 117 -34.43 -22.41 53.08
N VAL A 118 -33.53 -21.62 52.51
CA VAL A 118 -33.09 -20.34 53.10
C VAL A 118 -34.24 -19.33 53.28
N PRO A 119 -35.07 -19.02 52.25
CA PRO A 119 -36.21 -18.10 52.43
C PRO A 119 -37.27 -18.62 53.40
N ILE A 120 -37.50 -19.95 53.44
CA ILE A 120 -38.44 -20.55 54.38
C ILE A 120 -37.95 -20.38 55.82
N ILE A 121 -36.69 -20.69 56.10
CA ILE A 121 -36.09 -20.52 57.44
C ILE A 121 -36.09 -19.05 57.85
N SER A 122 -35.75 -18.16 56.92
CA SER A 122 -35.77 -16.70 57.13
C SER A 122 -37.16 -16.19 57.53
N ASN A 123 -38.20 -16.68 56.86
CA ASN A 123 -39.58 -16.25 57.09
C ASN A 123 -40.27 -16.94 58.28
N GLN A 124 -39.93 -18.19 58.59
CA GLN A 124 -40.57 -18.95 59.69
C GLN A 124 -39.84 -18.81 61.04
N VAL A 125 -38.52 -18.61 61.04
CA VAL A 125 -37.73 -18.51 62.27
C VAL A 125 -37.32 -17.06 62.49
N ASN A 126 -36.34 -16.59 61.72
CA ASN A 126 -35.85 -15.20 61.69
C ASN A 126 -34.83 -15.08 60.55
N VAL A 127 -34.68 -13.87 60.02
CA VAL A 127 -33.71 -13.49 58.98
C VAL A 127 -32.26 -13.87 59.35
N GLN A 128 -31.88 -13.72 60.62
CA GLN A 128 -30.53 -14.08 61.10
C GLN A 128 -30.25 -15.59 60.97
N VAL A 129 -31.24 -16.43 61.31
CA VAL A 129 -31.12 -17.89 61.19
C VAL A 129 -31.14 -18.32 59.72
N GLY A 130 -31.95 -17.63 58.88
CA GLY A 130 -31.90 -17.80 57.43
C GLY A 130 -30.54 -17.46 56.83
N ALA A 131 -29.90 -16.39 57.29
CA ALA A 131 -28.55 -16.01 56.87
C ALA A 131 -27.51 -17.06 57.29
N MET A 132 -27.57 -17.58 58.52
CA MET A 132 -26.70 -18.68 58.97
C MET A 132 -26.88 -19.94 58.12
N ALA A 133 -28.14 -20.30 57.81
CA ALA A 133 -28.45 -21.42 56.93
C ALA A 133 -27.89 -21.20 55.51
N ASN A 134 -27.98 -19.98 54.97
CA ASN A 134 -27.38 -19.61 53.69
C ASN A 134 -25.87 -19.83 53.70
N VAL A 135 -25.17 -19.34 54.72
CA VAL A 135 -23.71 -19.54 54.86
C VAL A 135 -23.36 -21.02 54.92
N ALA A 136 -24.06 -21.81 55.74
CA ALA A 136 -23.78 -23.24 55.89
C ALA A 136 -24.00 -24.01 54.57
N ILE A 137 -25.13 -23.78 53.90
CA ILE A 137 -25.46 -24.41 52.61
C ILE A 137 -24.45 -23.99 51.54
N MET A 138 -24.11 -22.70 51.46
CA MET A 138 -23.12 -22.17 50.52
C MET A 138 -21.71 -22.72 50.76
N LEU A 139 -21.31 -22.88 52.02
CA LEU A 139 -20.03 -23.49 52.38
C LEU A 139 -19.99 -24.96 51.91
N CYS A 140 -21.04 -25.73 52.18
CA CYS A 140 -21.15 -27.12 51.71
C CYS A 140 -21.09 -27.22 50.18
N ILE A 141 -21.81 -26.36 49.46
CA ILE A 141 -21.77 -26.27 47.99
C ILE A 141 -20.35 -25.98 47.52
N THR A 142 -19.68 -25.02 48.12
CA THR A 142 -18.33 -24.57 47.72
C THR A 142 -17.29 -25.65 47.97
N ILE A 143 -17.29 -26.27 49.16
CA ILE A 143 -16.38 -27.38 49.49
C ILE A 143 -16.60 -28.55 48.53
N TRP A 144 -17.86 -28.90 48.26
CA TRP A 144 -18.17 -30.01 47.37
C TRP A 144 -17.79 -29.73 45.90
N ALA A 145 -17.99 -28.50 45.43
CA ALA A 145 -17.55 -28.06 44.11
C ALA A 145 -16.01 -28.06 43.98
N LEU A 146 -15.28 -27.53 44.97
CA LEU A 146 -13.82 -27.53 45.00
C LEU A 146 -13.28 -28.97 45.00
N TYR A 147 -13.84 -29.84 45.83
CA TYR A 147 -13.49 -31.26 45.84
C TYR A 147 -13.64 -31.89 44.45
N LEU A 148 -14.74 -31.60 43.76
CA LEU A 148 -15.01 -32.12 42.43
C LEU A 148 -14.02 -31.57 41.38
N ILE A 149 -13.68 -30.28 41.45
CA ILE A 149 -12.73 -29.62 40.54
C ILE A 149 -11.34 -30.23 40.70
N PHE A 150 -10.82 -30.33 41.93
CA PHE A 150 -9.47 -30.85 42.18
C PHE A 150 -9.37 -32.35 41.92
N ARG A 151 -10.40 -33.13 42.25
CA ARG A 151 -10.41 -34.58 41.98
C ARG A 151 -10.37 -34.90 40.48
N ASN A 152 -11.04 -34.10 39.64
CA ASN A 152 -11.12 -34.32 38.20
C ASN A 152 -10.14 -33.42 37.40
N LYS A 153 -9.19 -32.76 38.09
CA LYS A 153 -8.28 -31.78 37.47
C LYS A 153 -7.55 -32.35 36.25
N ALA A 154 -6.89 -33.49 36.45
CA ALA A 154 -6.03 -34.12 35.45
C ALA A 154 -6.83 -34.59 34.23
N GLU A 155 -7.98 -35.23 34.45
CA GLU A 155 -8.84 -35.76 33.39
C GLU A 155 -9.36 -34.63 32.49
N ILE A 156 -9.87 -33.54 33.06
CA ILE A 156 -10.40 -32.40 32.28
C ILE A 156 -9.26 -31.69 31.54
N THR A 157 -8.11 -31.47 32.17
CA THR A 157 -6.95 -30.84 31.50
C THR A 157 -6.51 -31.65 30.27
N GLN A 158 -6.45 -32.98 30.36
CA GLN A 158 -6.12 -33.83 29.21
C GLN A 158 -7.19 -33.74 28.10
N HIS A 159 -8.48 -33.74 28.46
CA HIS A 159 -9.56 -33.57 27.47
C HIS A 159 -9.50 -32.21 26.77
N LEU A 160 -9.18 -31.13 27.50
CA LEU A 160 -9.00 -29.80 26.91
C LEU A 160 -7.77 -29.75 26.00
N LEU A 161 -6.65 -30.38 26.36
CA LEU A 161 -5.47 -30.47 25.50
C LEU A 161 -5.77 -31.27 24.23
N ASN A 162 -6.46 -32.40 24.32
CA ASN A 162 -6.90 -33.18 23.16
C ASN A 162 -7.88 -32.38 22.27
N LEU A 163 -8.76 -31.58 22.87
CA LEU A 163 -9.63 -30.66 22.12
C LEU A 163 -8.80 -29.60 21.40
N ALA A 164 -7.76 -29.07 22.04
CA ALA A 164 -6.86 -28.10 21.43
C ALA A 164 -6.14 -28.67 20.20
N GLU A 165 -5.73 -29.94 20.22
CA GLU A 165 -5.08 -30.60 19.06
C GLU A 165 -6.02 -30.77 17.86
N ARG A 166 -7.31 -31.02 18.12
CA ARG A 166 -8.34 -31.15 17.06
C ARG A 166 -8.89 -29.81 16.59
N SER A 167 -8.65 -28.74 17.36
CA SER A 167 -9.10 -27.40 17.03
C SER A 167 -8.16 -26.73 16.03
N LEU A 168 -8.67 -25.72 15.33
CA LEU A 168 -7.85 -24.88 14.44
C LEU A 168 -6.68 -24.27 15.22
N ALA A 169 -5.52 -24.10 14.57
CA ALA A 169 -4.27 -23.67 15.20
C ALA A 169 -4.41 -22.46 16.14
N PHE A 170 -5.27 -21.50 15.80
CA PHE A 170 -5.57 -20.36 16.64
C PHE A 170 -6.29 -20.73 17.95
N PHE A 171 -7.41 -21.46 17.87
CA PHE A 171 -8.15 -21.90 19.05
C PHE A 171 -7.32 -22.86 19.92
N SER A 172 -6.43 -23.63 19.29
CA SER A 172 -5.51 -24.52 20.00
C SER A 172 -4.71 -23.78 21.05
N LEU A 173 -4.20 -22.58 20.74
CA LEU A 173 -3.43 -21.77 21.68
C LEU A 173 -4.28 -21.36 22.90
N PHE A 174 -5.48 -20.83 22.69
CA PHE A 174 -6.37 -20.40 23.78
C PHE A 174 -6.87 -21.56 24.62
N ILE A 175 -7.22 -22.69 23.98
CA ILE A 175 -7.67 -23.88 24.69
C ILE A 175 -6.52 -24.48 25.51
N ARG A 176 -5.29 -24.49 24.99
CA ARG A 176 -4.09 -24.90 25.75
C ARG A 176 -3.84 -24.00 26.95
N ALA A 177 -3.88 -22.68 26.77
CA ALA A 177 -3.74 -21.73 27.87
C ALA A 177 -4.85 -21.91 28.92
N PHE A 178 -6.10 -22.05 28.48
CA PHE A 178 -7.24 -22.32 29.36
C PHE A 178 -7.10 -23.66 30.09
N ALA A 179 -6.60 -24.71 29.44
CA ALA A 179 -6.38 -26.03 30.06
C ALA A 179 -5.41 -25.99 31.25
N LEU A 180 -4.50 -25.01 31.29
CA LEU A 180 -3.59 -24.79 32.42
C LEU A 180 -4.28 -24.08 33.59
N VAL A 181 -5.22 -23.16 33.33
CA VAL A 181 -5.79 -22.26 34.36
C VAL A 181 -7.26 -22.53 34.72
N TRP A 182 -7.97 -23.42 34.00
CA TRP A 182 -9.42 -23.62 34.15
C TRP A 182 -9.85 -23.95 35.59
N HIS A 183 -9.05 -24.75 36.31
CA HIS A 183 -9.36 -25.16 37.68
C HIS A 183 -9.29 -24.00 38.65
N TRP A 184 -8.38 -23.03 38.44
CA TRP A 184 -8.33 -21.79 39.20
C TRP A 184 -9.53 -20.89 38.91
N LEU A 185 -9.90 -20.74 37.63
CA LEU A 185 -11.08 -19.97 37.23
C LEU A 185 -12.38 -20.56 37.79
N ALA A 186 -12.54 -21.89 37.71
CA ALA A 186 -13.69 -22.60 38.27
C ALA A 186 -13.73 -22.51 39.80
N SER A 187 -12.57 -22.61 40.47
CA SER A 187 -12.50 -22.44 41.93
C SER A 187 -12.85 -21.01 42.34
N ALA A 188 -12.30 -20.02 41.63
CA ALA A 188 -12.61 -18.61 41.85
C ALA A 188 -14.11 -18.34 41.67
N TYR A 189 -14.78 -18.94 40.67
CA TYR A 189 -16.22 -18.81 40.48
C TYR A 189 -17.02 -19.21 41.74
N PHE A 190 -16.76 -20.39 42.30
CA PHE A 190 -17.48 -20.85 43.49
C PHE A 190 -17.09 -20.08 44.75
N ILE A 191 -15.83 -19.65 44.88
CA ILE A 191 -15.38 -18.81 46.00
C ILE A 191 -16.04 -17.42 45.93
N VAL A 192 -16.09 -16.79 44.76
CA VAL A 192 -16.77 -15.51 44.55
C VAL A 192 -18.27 -15.66 44.82
N LEU A 193 -18.90 -16.74 44.34
CA LEU A 193 -20.30 -17.02 44.64
C LEU A 193 -20.54 -17.16 46.16
N PHE A 194 -19.64 -17.83 46.89
CA PHE A 194 -19.70 -17.94 48.34
C PHE A 194 -19.65 -16.56 49.01
N PHE A 195 -18.61 -15.76 48.72
CA PHE A 195 -18.47 -14.42 49.31
C PHE A 195 -19.63 -13.50 48.92
N PHE A 196 -20.03 -13.49 47.64
CA PHE A 196 -21.13 -12.64 47.18
C PHE A 196 -22.46 -13.03 47.83
N SER A 197 -22.66 -14.33 48.12
CA SER A 197 -23.83 -14.80 48.88
C SER A 197 -23.80 -14.39 50.37
N LEU A 198 -22.64 -14.04 50.95
CA LEU A 198 -22.57 -13.47 52.30
C LEU A 198 -23.09 -12.03 52.34
N PHE A 199 -22.78 -11.25 51.30
CA PHE A 199 -23.12 -9.82 51.23
C PHE A 199 -24.52 -9.57 50.65
N ASP A 200 -24.92 -10.35 49.64
CA ASP A 200 -26.25 -10.28 49.02
C ASP A 200 -26.82 -11.69 48.75
N PRO A 201 -27.34 -12.37 49.79
CA PRO A 201 -27.92 -13.72 49.67
C PRO A 201 -29.03 -13.81 48.61
N GLY A 202 -29.80 -12.73 48.42
CA GLY A 202 -30.99 -12.71 47.56
C GLY A 202 -30.68 -12.54 46.07
N ASN A 203 -29.65 -11.78 45.71
CA ASN A 203 -29.31 -11.50 44.31
C ASN A 203 -28.06 -12.22 43.81
N SER A 204 -27.25 -12.80 44.70
CA SER A 204 -25.98 -13.43 44.33
C SER A 204 -26.10 -14.51 43.26
N LEU A 205 -27.06 -15.41 43.42
CA LEU A 205 -27.33 -16.48 42.45
C LEU A 205 -27.86 -15.93 41.12
N LYS A 206 -28.75 -14.93 41.16
CA LYS A 206 -29.30 -14.29 39.94
C LYS A 206 -28.20 -13.60 39.13
N PHE A 207 -27.33 -12.87 39.81
CA PHE A 207 -26.18 -12.20 39.20
C PHE A 207 -25.21 -13.22 38.58
N MET A 208 -24.81 -14.26 39.33
CA MET A 208 -23.89 -15.29 38.82
C MET A 208 -24.46 -16.08 37.65
N MET A 209 -25.73 -16.44 37.70
CA MET A 209 -26.42 -17.08 36.58
C MET A 209 -26.47 -16.15 35.36
N GLY A 210 -26.85 -14.88 35.56
CA GLY A 210 -26.91 -13.88 34.49
C GLY A 210 -25.55 -13.63 33.83
N ALA A 211 -24.49 -13.45 34.63
CA ALA A 211 -23.11 -13.27 34.15
C ALA A 211 -22.61 -14.51 33.39
N THR A 212 -22.92 -15.71 33.88
CA THR A 212 -22.53 -16.98 33.24
C THR A 212 -23.23 -17.18 31.90
N VAL A 213 -24.56 -16.95 31.84
CA VAL A 213 -25.33 -17.06 30.59
C VAL A 213 -24.85 -16.04 29.56
N ARG A 214 -24.63 -14.78 29.96
CA ARG A 214 -24.05 -13.74 29.09
C ARG A 214 -22.66 -14.15 28.60
N SER A 215 -21.81 -14.68 29.48
CA SER A 215 -20.46 -15.14 29.12
C SER A 215 -20.49 -16.28 28.09
N LEU A 216 -21.38 -17.25 28.27
CA LEU A 216 -21.57 -18.35 27.32
C LEU A 216 -22.06 -17.83 25.95
N ALA A 217 -23.00 -16.90 25.95
CA ALA A 217 -23.50 -16.27 24.71
C ALA A 217 -22.39 -15.49 23.99
N ILE A 218 -21.61 -14.68 24.71
CA ILE A 218 -20.47 -13.91 24.19
C ILE A 218 -19.43 -14.85 23.56
N ILE A 219 -19.02 -15.89 24.29
CA ILE A 219 -18.03 -16.87 23.80
C ILE A 219 -18.57 -17.62 22.58
N GLY A 220 -19.85 -18.02 22.58
CA GLY A 220 -20.49 -18.71 21.46
C GLY A 220 -20.52 -17.86 20.18
N ILE A 221 -20.93 -16.59 20.29
CA ILE A 221 -20.94 -15.63 19.17
C ILE A 221 -19.51 -15.38 18.68
N ALA A 222 -18.56 -15.15 19.59
CA ALA A 222 -17.16 -14.93 19.24
C ALA A 222 -16.53 -16.13 18.52
N ALA A 223 -16.80 -17.35 18.99
CA ALA A 223 -16.35 -18.58 18.35
C ALA A 223 -16.96 -18.75 16.95
N PHE A 224 -18.24 -18.42 16.78
CA PHE A 224 -18.92 -18.44 15.49
C PHE A 224 -18.30 -17.45 14.49
N ILE A 225 -18.14 -16.17 14.88
CA ILE A 225 -17.52 -15.13 14.06
C ILE A 225 -16.07 -15.51 13.67
N SER A 226 -15.27 -15.97 14.63
CA SER A 226 -13.89 -16.41 14.39
C SER A 226 -13.83 -17.64 13.45
N GLY A 227 -14.78 -18.56 13.57
CA GLY A 227 -14.95 -19.68 12.65
C GLY A 227 -15.30 -19.23 11.21
N MET A 228 -16.19 -18.23 11.06
CA MET A 228 -16.50 -17.63 9.76
C MET A 228 -15.28 -16.98 9.12
N PHE A 229 -14.52 -16.17 9.86
CA PHE A 229 -13.29 -15.59 9.35
C PHE A 229 -12.28 -16.65 8.91
N THR A 230 -12.22 -17.80 9.60
CA THR A 230 -11.32 -18.89 9.19
C THR A 230 -11.72 -19.48 7.85
N ARG A 231 -13.02 -19.68 7.62
CA ARG A 231 -13.54 -20.14 6.33
C ARG A 231 -13.32 -19.12 5.21
N TRP A 232 -13.43 -17.82 5.51
CA TRP A 232 -13.21 -16.76 4.53
C TRP A 232 -11.74 -16.58 4.15
N ILE A 233 -10.81 -16.72 5.10
CA ILE A 233 -9.37 -16.71 4.80
C ILE A 233 -8.99 -17.82 3.81
N ALA A 234 -9.67 -18.96 3.86
CA ALA A 234 -9.44 -20.07 2.94
C ALA A 234 -9.99 -19.82 1.52
N LYS A 235 -10.89 -18.84 1.33
CA LYS A 235 -11.39 -18.45 0.01
C LYS A 235 -10.45 -17.43 -0.61
N THR A 236 -9.78 -17.82 -1.69
CA THR A 236 -8.97 -16.91 -2.51
C THR A 236 -9.85 -16.24 -3.57
N ILE A 237 -9.64 -14.95 -3.80
CA ILE A 237 -10.23 -14.24 -4.93
C ILE A 237 -9.46 -14.68 -6.19
N THR A 238 -10.20 -15.21 -7.17
CA THR A 238 -9.70 -15.48 -8.52
C THR A 238 -10.17 -14.37 -9.44
N LEU A 239 -9.22 -13.68 -10.09
CA LEU A 239 -9.53 -12.62 -11.05
C LEU A 239 -9.95 -13.24 -12.40
N SER A 240 -10.69 -12.48 -13.21
CA SER A 240 -11.04 -12.92 -14.57
C SER A 240 -9.78 -13.16 -15.41
N PRO A 241 -9.82 -14.08 -16.42
CA PRO A 241 -8.65 -14.38 -17.25
C PRO A 241 -8.08 -13.14 -17.97
N HIS A 242 -8.95 -12.21 -18.39
CA HIS A 242 -8.53 -10.95 -19.02
C HIS A 242 -7.79 -10.04 -18.04
N THR A 243 -8.28 -9.88 -16.81
CA THR A 243 -7.64 -9.02 -15.80
C THR A 243 -6.35 -9.64 -15.27
N GLN A 244 -6.31 -10.96 -15.07
CA GLN A 244 -5.12 -11.67 -14.61
C GLN A 244 -3.98 -11.61 -15.64
N ARG A 245 -4.33 -11.61 -16.94
CA ARG A 245 -3.35 -11.47 -18.03
C ARG A 245 -2.68 -10.10 -18.04
N ASN A 246 -3.44 -9.04 -17.76
CA ASN A 246 -2.90 -7.67 -17.73
C ASN A 246 -2.20 -7.35 -16.39
N TYR A 247 -2.56 -8.03 -15.29
CA TYR A 247 -2.07 -7.74 -13.94
C TYR A 247 -1.79 -9.03 -13.13
N PRO A 248 -0.70 -9.77 -13.44
CA PRO A 248 -0.45 -11.09 -12.85
C PRO A 248 -0.20 -11.07 -11.33
N GLU A 249 0.43 -10.03 -10.80
CA GLU A 249 0.74 -9.89 -9.36
C GLU A 249 -0.42 -9.30 -8.53
N LEU A 250 -1.44 -8.73 -9.19
CA LEU A 250 -2.58 -8.09 -8.51
C LEU A 250 -3.35 -9.09 -7.64
N GLN A 251 -3.58 -10.30 -8.16
CA GLN A 251 -4.27 -11.36 -7.42
C GLN A 251 -3.51 -11.73 -6.13
N LYS A 252 -2.17 -11.83 -6.20
CA LYS A 252 -1.33 -12.18 -5.05
C LYS A 252 -1.37 -11.09 -3.98
N ARG A 253 -1.30 -9.81 -4.39
CA ARG A 253 -1.38 -8.66 -3.47
C ARG A 253 -2.75 -8.57 -2.80
N LEU A 254 -3.83 -8.66 -3.57
CA LEU A 254 -5.20 -8.62 -3.05
C LEU A 254 -5.46 -9.76 -2.05
N ASN A 255 -5.10 -10.99 -2.41
CA ASN A 255 -5.26 -12.13 -1.51
C ASN A 255 -4.38 -12.00 -0.25
N GLY A 256 -3.17 -11.44 -0.38
CA GLY A 256 -2.30 -11.13 0.76
C GLY A 256 -2.95 -10.15 1.73
N TRP A 257 -3.49 -9.04 1.24
CA TRP A 257 -4.14 -8.04 2.10
C TRP A 257 -5.43 -8.53 2.70
N LEU A 258 -6.25 -9.25 1.93
CA LEU A 258 -7.48 -9.85 2.45
C LEU A 258 -7.16 -10.82 3.59
N SER A 259 -6.13 -11.65 3.43
CA SER A 259 -5.67 -12.57 4.48
C SER A 259 -5.21 -11.82 5.72
N SER A 260 -4.39 -10.78 5.57
CA SER A 260 -3.92 -9.95 6.69
C SER A 260 -5.07 -9.22 7.39
N ALA A 261 -5.98 -8.60 6.64
CA ALA A 261 -7.14 -7.89 7.19
C ALA A 261 -8.05 -8.83 8.01
N LEU A 262 -8.30 -10.05 7.51
CA LEU A 262 -9.09 -11.04 8.22
C LEU A 262 -8.38 -11.58 9.48
N LYS A 263 -7.04 -11.68 9.49
CA LYS A 263 -6.28 -12.02 10.70
C LYS A 263 -6.40 -10.92 11.76
N VAL A 264 -6.29 -9.66 11.36
CA VAL A 264 -6.46 -8.49 12.25
C VAL A 264 -7.88 -8.42 12.79
N ALA A 265 -8.90 -8.58 11.94
CA ALA A 265 -10.30 -8.60 12.35
C ALA A 265 -10.59 -9.72 13.37
N ARG A 266 -9.98 -10.89 13.21
CA ARG A 266 -10.07 -11.97 14.18
C ARG A 266 -9.42 -11.62 15.52
N PHE A 267 -8.24 -11.02 15.49
CA PHE A 267 -7.57 -10.55 16.71
C PHE A 267 -8.43 -9.52 17.46
N LEU A 268 -8.97 -8.53 16.76
CA LEU A 268 -9.90 -7.54 17.31
C LEU A 268 -11.14 -8.21 17.92
N THR A 269 -11.70 -9.23 17.27
CA THR A 269 -12.83 -9.99 17.81
C THR A 269 -12.51 -10.60 19.17
N VAL A 270 -11.30 -11.15 19.36
CA VAL A 270 -10.89 -11.69 20.66
C VAL A 270 -10.76 -10.58 21.71
N CYS A 271 -10.15 -9.44 21.38
CA CYS A 271 -10.07 -8.30 22.29
C CYS A 271 -11.45 -7.82 22.73
N VAL A 272 -12.39 -7.64 21.79
CA VAL A 272 -13.77 -7.25 22.08
C VAL A 272 -14.48 -8.30 22.93
N THR A 273 -14.25 -9.59 22.64
CA THR A 273 -14.82 -10.70 23.44
C THR A 273 -14.36 -10.62 24.88
N VAL A 274 -13.07 -10.37 25.13
CA VAL A 274 -12.53 -10.22 26.49
C VAL A 274 -13.16 -9.02 27.20
N MET A 275 -13.29 -7.88 26.53
CA MET A 275 -13.93 -6.69 27.10
C MET A 275 -15.42 -6.93 27.43
N LEU A 276 -16.16 -7.59 26.54
CA LEU A 276 -17.55 -7.97 26.76
C LEU A 276 -17.70 -8.96 27.92
N LEU A 277 -16.75 -9.88 28.08
CA LEU A 277 -16.71 -10.77 29.24
C LEU A 277 -16.53 -9.95 30.52
N LEU A 278 -15.54 -9.06 30.60
CA LEU A 278 -15.37 -8.19 31.78
C LEU A 278 -16.65 -7.39 32.11
N ASN A 279 -17.37 -6.94 31.09
CA ASN A 279 -18.69 -6.30 31.22
C ASN A 279 -19.78 -7.24 31.74
N ALA A 280 -19.81 -8.49 31.29
CA ALA A 280 -20.75 -9.48 31.80
C ALA A 280 -20.57 -9.76 33.31
N TRP A 281 -19.32 -9.64 33.82
CA TRP A 281 -18.98 -9.82 35.23
C TRP A 281 -19.04 -8.52 36.06
N GLY A 282 -19.42 -7.39 35.45
CA GLY A 282 -19.47 -6.09 36.13
C GLY A 282 -18.10 -5.52 36.52
N LEU A 283 -17.01 -6.09 35.98
CA LEU A 283 -15.64 -5.63 36.24
C LEU A 283 -15.28 -4.38 35.42
N PHE A 284 -16.00 -4.15 34.32
CA PHE A 284 -15.72 -3.09 33.36
C PHE A 284 -16.98 -2.72 32.59
N ASP A 285 -17.37 -1.44 32.53
CA ASP A 285 -18.49 -1.03 31.69
C ASP A 285 -18.02 -0.76 30.26
N PHE A 286 -18.25 -1.75 29.39
CA PHE A 286 -17.83 -1.67 27.99
C PHE A 286 -18.57 -0.57 27.23
N TRP A 287 -19.87 -0.44 27.46
CA TRP A 287 -20.70 0.50 26.70
C TRP A 287 -20.40 1.94 27.12
N HIS A 288 -20.20 2.18 28.41
CA HIS A 288 -19.79 3.49 28.91
C HIS A 288 -18.40 3.88 28.39
N TRP A 289 -17.42 2.97 28.44
CA TRP A 289 -16.09 3.24 27.92
C TRP A 289 -16.07 3.48 26.40
N LEU A 290 -16.89 2.75 25.64
CA LEU A 290 -16.99 2.87 24.18
C LEU A 290 -17.61 4.20 23.73
N HIS A 291 -18.65 4.68 24.42
CA HIS A 291 -19.41 5.87 24.01
C HIS A 291 -18.97 7.17 24.71
N TYR A 292 -18.48 7.09 25.95
CA TYR A 292 -18.20 8.27 26.78
C TYR A 292 -16.77 8.29 27.34
N GLY A 293 -16.01 7.22 27.15
CA GLY A 293 -14.66 7.09 27.68
C GLY A 293 -13.57 7.26 26.62
N ALA A 294 -12.37 6.76 26.93
CA ALA A 294 -11.24 6.71 25.99
C ALA A 294 -11.49 5.77 24.79
N GLY A 295 -12.52 4.93 24.84
CA GLY A 295 -12.87 3.99 23.79
C GLY A 295 -13.26 4.67 22.48
N GLU A 296 -14.02 5.77 22.53
CA GLU A 296 -14.42 6.54 21.35
C GLU A 296 -13.19 7.02 20.56
N LYS A 297 -12.26 7.70 21.25
CA LYS A 297 -11.01 8.19 20.64
C LYS A 297 -10.16 7.05 20.08
N MET A 298 -10.08 5.92 20.81
CA MET A 298 -9.33 4.76 20.35
C MET A 298 -9.93 4.16 19.08
N VAL A 299 -11.26 4.05 19.01
CA VAL A 299 -11.97 3.55 17.81
C VAL A 299 -11.80 4.52 16.64
N ASP A 300 -11.91 5.83 16.87
CA ASP A 300 -11.69 6.85 15.83
C ASP A 300 -10.26 6.75 15.24
N ILE A 301 -9.24 6.70 16.11
CA ILE A 301 -7.83 6.54 15.69
C ILE A 301 -7.64 5.22 14.92
N LEU A 302 -8.20 4.11 15.39
CA LEU A 302 -8.09 2.82 14.70
C LEU A 302 -8.76 2.84 13.32
N ILE A 303 -9.92 3.47 13.19
CA ILE A 303 -10.62 3.62 11.90
C ILE A 303 -9.79 4.48 10.95
N ARG A 304 -9.27 5.62 11.40
CA ARG A 304 -8.41 6.49 10.58
C ARG A 304 -7.16 5.76 10.11
N ILE A 305 -6.44 5.08 11.01
CA ILE A 305 -5.27 4.28 10.65
C ILE A 305 -5.65 3.19 9.63
N ALA A 306 -6.76 2.49 9.84
CA ALA A 306 -7.23 1.48 8.90
C ALA A 306 -7.54 2.07 7.51
N LEU A 307 -8.17 3.24 7.44
CA LEU A 307 -8.43 3.95 6.19
C LEU A 307 -7.14 4.41 5.51
N ILE A 308 -6.20 5.00 6.26
CA ILE A 308 -4.89 5.42 5.74
C ILE A 308 -4.14 4.24 5.14
N LEU A 309 -4.07 3.12 5.87
CA LEU A 309 -3.43 1.91 5.37
C LEU A 309 -4.17 1.36 4.16
N PHE A 310 -5.51 1.36 4.15
CA PHE A 310 -6.30 0.91 3.02
C PHE A 310 -6.04 1.75 1.76
N PHE A 311 -6.11 3.08 1.84
CA PHE A 311 -5.86 3.96 0.71
C PHE A 311 -4.40 3.92 0.25
N SER A 312 -3.45 3.88 1.17
CA SER A 312 -2.02 3.73 0.83
C SER A 312 -1.76 2.42 0.09
N ALA A 313 -2.36 1.34 0.58
CA ALA A 313 -2.30 0.05 -0.04
C ALA A 313 -2.91 0.16 -1.45
N VAL A 314 -4.19 0.52 -1.59
CA VAL A 314 -4.87 0.67 -2.89
C VAL A 314 -4.06 1.52 -3.87
N GLY A 315 -3.55 2.68 -3.43
CA GLY A 315 -2.68 3.54 -4.22
C GLY A 315 -1.42 2.81 -4.69
N TRP A 316 -0.68 2.16 -3.79
CA TRP A 316 0.48 1.35 -4.14
C TRP A 316 0.16 0.26 -5.16
N THR A 317 -0.93 -0.48 -4.97
CA THR A 317 -1.32 -1.54 -5.90
C THR A 317 -1.66 -0.97 -7.27
N ILE A 318 -2.40 0.13 -7.36
CA ILE A 318 -2.72 0.80 -8.62
C ILE A 318 -1.43 1.26 -9.32
N LEU A 319 -0.56 2.01 -8.64
CA LEU A 319 0.68 2.51 -9.24
C LEU A 319 1.61 1.37 -9.68
N ALA A 320 1.81 0.36 -8.83
CA ALA A 320 2.66 -0.78 -9.16
C ALA A 320 2.08 -1.60 -10.33
N SER A 321 0.75 -1.76 -10.39
CA SER A 321 0.07 -2.41 -11.51
C SER A 321 0.18 -1.61 -12.81
N LEU A 322 0.11 -0.28 -12.78
CA LEU A 322 0.32 0.57 -13.96
C LEU A 322 1.75 0.43 -14.50
N ILE A 323 2.75 0.37 -13.61
CA ILE A 323 4.15 0.17 -13.99
C ILE A 323 4.33 -1.23 -14.59
N GLU A 324 3.80 -2.27 -13.94
CA GLU A 324 3.91 -3.66 -14.41
C GLU A 324 3.21 -3.87 -15.76
N ASN A 325 2.06 -3.24 -16.00
CA ASN A 325 1.41 -3.27 -17.31
C ASN A 325 2.29 -2.65 -18.43
N ARG A 326 3.14 -1.67 -18.10
CA ARG A 326 4.14 -1.14 -19.03
C ARG A 326 5.36 -2.06 -19.22
N LEU A 327 5.63 -2.97 -18.28
CA LEU A 327 6.68 -4.00 -18.42
C LEU A 327 6.17 -5.28 -19.10
N ALA A 328 4.88 -5.59 -18.97
CA ALA A 328 4.30 -6.82 -19.46
C ALA A 328 4.33 -6.89 -20.99
N SER A 329 5.03 -7.90 -21.53
CA SER A 329 4.98 -8.24 -22.94
C SER A 329 3.60 -8.80 -23.27
N ASP A 330 2.89 -8.16 -24.19
CA ASP A 330 1.68 -8.75 -24.72
C ASP A 330 2.06 -9.86 -25.70
N ILE A 331 1.39 -11.01 -25.57
CA ILE A 331 1.52 -12.17 -26.47
C ILE A 331 1.10 -11.80 -27.92
N HIS A 332 0.55 -10.60 -28.12
CA HIS A 332 0.11 -10.02 -29.40
C HIS A 332 1.14 -9.09 -30.08
N GLY A 333 2.44 -9.28 -29.89
CA GLY A 333 3.46 -8.67 -30.76
C GLY A 333 3.91 -7.24 -30.39
N ARG A 334 3.76 -6.81 -29.14
CA ARG A 334 4.46 -5.60 -28.66
C ARG A 334 5.94 -5.94 -28.42
N PRO A 335 6.91 -5.18 -28.99
CA PRO A 335 8.33 -5.45 -28.75
C PRO A 335 8.62 -5.39 -27.25
N LEU A 336 9.37 -6.36 -26.74
CA LEU A 336 9.77 -6.36 -25.33
C LEU A 336 10.40 -5.01 -24.99
N PRO A 337 10.06 -4.40 -23.85
CA PRO A 337 10.74 -3.20 -23.40
C PRO A 337 12.24 -3.46 -23.37
N SER A 338 13.02 -2.53 -23.91
CA SER A 338 14.48 -2.64 -23.90
C SER A 338 14.98 -2.91 -22.47
N ALA A 339 16.13 -3.58 -22.32
CA ALA A 339 16.74 -3.82 -21.01
C ALA A 339 16.84 -2.53 -20.18
N ARG A 340 17.10 -1.39 -20.86
CA ARG A 340 17.11 -0.04 -20.29
C ARG A 340 15.75 0.43 -19.77
N THR A 341 14.66 0.17 -20.49
CA THR A 341 13.31 0.52 -20.07
C THR A 341 12.89 -0.26 -18.83
N ARG A 342 13.25 -1.56 -18.77
CA ARG A 342 12.93 -2.42 -17.63
C ARG A 342 13.66 -1.99 -16.35
N THR A 343 14.94 -1.63 -16.45
CA THR A 343 15.70 -1.11 -15.29
C THR A 343 15.15 0.22 -14.82
N LEU A 344 14.84 1.15 -15.73
CA LEU A 344 14.22 2.44 -15.37
C LEU A 344 12.87 2.27 -14.66
N LEU A 345 11.96 1.45 -15.21
CA LEU A 345 10.65 1.24 -14.59
C LEU A 345 10.76 0.56 -13.21
N THR A 346 11.75 -0.32 -13.01
CA THR A 346 12.03 -0.91 -11.70
C THR A 346 12.53 0.12 -10.69
N LEU A 347 13.41 1.04 -11.11
CA LEU A 347 13.87 2.16 -10.27
C LEU A 347 12.70 3.08 -9.88
N PHE A 348 11.82 3.43 -10.83
CA PHE A 348 10.63 4.22 -10.55
C PHE A 348 9.68 3.53 -9.56
N ARG A 349 9.45 2.22 -9.72
CA ARG A 349 8.62 1.44 -8.79
C ARG A 349 9.20 1.47 -7.37
N ASN A 350 10.51 1.29 -7.23
CA ASN A 350 11.17 1.30 -5.93
C ASN A 350 11.15 2.71 -5.30
N ALA A 351 11.38 3.76 -6.09
CA ALA A 351 11.29 5.14 -5.61
C ALA A 351 9.87 5.49 -5.12
N LEU A 352 8.83 5.12 -5.88
CA LEU A 352 7.44 5.29 -5.47
C LEU A 352 7.10 4.50 -4.22
N ALA A 353 7.64 3.28 -4.07
CA ALA A 353 7.45 2.47 -2.86
C ALA A 353 7.97 3.19 -1.62
N VAL A 354 9.20 3.74 -1.71
CA VAL A 354 9.83 4.48 -0.62
C VAL A 354 9.04 5.75 -0.28
N ILE A 355 8.63 6.52 -1.29
CA ILE A 355 7.84 7.75 -1.09
C ILE A 355 6.50 7.43 -0.42
N ILE A 356 5.71 6.51 -0.99
CA ILE A 356 4.39 6.14 -0.45
C ILE A 356 4.55 5.58 0.97
N SER A 357 5.52 4.69 1.20
CA SER A 357 5.76 4.14 2.53
C SER A 357 6.14 5.22 3.55
N THR A 358 6.96 6.20 3.16
CA THR A 358 7.41 7.27 4.06
C THR A 358 6.25 8.18 4.44
N ILE A 359 5.43 8.59 3.48
CA ILE A 359 4.23 9.40 3.71
C ILE A 359 3.24 8.64 4.60
N THR A 360 2.97 7.36 4.30
CA THR A 360 2.05 6.54 5.10
C THR A 360 2.53 6.39 6.53
N ILE A 361 3.83 6.14 6.75
CA ILE A 361 4.41 6.06 8.11
C ILE A 361 4.23 7.38 8.84
N MET A 362 4.53 8.52 8.21
CA MET A 362 4.35 9.83 8.82
C MET A 362 2.90 10.10 9.21
N ILE A 363 1.94 9.83 8.33
CA ILE A 363 0.52 10.06 8.64
C ILE A 363 0.07 9.15 9.80
N VAL A 364 0.45 7.87 9.79
CA VAL A 364 0.12 6.94 10.88
C VAL A 364 0.73 7.38 12.22
N LEU A 365 1.98 7.87 12.22
CA LEU A 365 2.62 8.43 13.42
C LEU A 365 1.84 9.65 13.96
N SER A 366 1.39 10.53 13.07
CA SER A 366 0.58 11.70 13.44
C SER A 366 -0.75 11.31 14.09
N GLU A 367 -1.43 10.28 13.59
CA GLU A 367 -2.70 9.80 14.16
C GLU A 367 -2.53 9.20 15.57
N ILE A 368 -1.35 8.64 15.88
CA ILE A 368 -1.03 8.11 17.22
C ILE A 368 -0.53 9.24 18.16
N GLY A 369 -0.49 10.49 17.68
CA GLY A 369 -0.11 11.67 18.46
C GLY A 369 1.39 11.95 18.48
N VAL A 370 2.19 11.31 17.61
CA VAL A 370 3.62 11.63 17.47
C VAL A 370 3.77 12.91 16.65
N ASN A 371 4.53 13.88 17.18
CA ASN A 371 4.81 15.12 16.45
C ASN A 371 5.70 14.83 15.23
N ILE A 372 5.13 14.98 14.03
CA ILE A 372 5.81 14.74 12.76
C ILE A 372 6.59 15.94 12.23
N ALA A 373 6.56 17.11 12.90
CA ALA A 373 7.25 18.31 12.42
C ALA A 373 8.77 18.10 12.19
N PRO A 374 9.52 17.41 13.07
CA PRO A 374 10.93 17.11 12.81
C PRO A 374 11.14 16.17 11.61
N LEU A 375 10.26 15.17 11.45
CA LEU A 375 10.31 14.25 10.29
C LEU A 375 10.01 15.01 8.99
N LEU A 376 9.01 15.90 9.02
CA LEU A 376 8.63 16.74 7.88
C LEU A 376 9.75 17.71 7.52
N ALA A 377 10.42 18.31 8.50
CA ALA A 377 11.59 19.16 8.29
C ALA A 377 12.75 18.38 7.65
N GLY A 378 13.06 17.17 8.15
CA GLY A 378 14.09 16.31 7.58
C GLY A 378 13.77 15.84 6.16
N ALA A 379 12.53 15.41 5.91
CA ALA A 379 12.04 15.05 4.58
C ALA A 379 12.06 16.26 3.62
N GLY A 380 11.72 17.45 4.11
CA GLY A 380 11.81 18.71 3.37
C GLY A 380 13.24 19.04 2.97
N ALA A 381 14.21 18.95 3.89
CA ALA A 381 15.62 19.17 3.60
C ALA A 381 16.17 18.17 2.56
N LEU A 382 15.81 16.89 2.68
CA LEU A 382 16.17 15.86 1.70
C LEU A 382 15.52 16.14 0.34
N GLY A 383 14.26 16.59 0.33
CA GLY A 383 13.55 17.02 -0.87
C GLY A 383 14.21 18.21 -1.56
N LEU A 384 14.72 19.19 -0.81
CA LEU A 384 15.49 20.31 -1.35
C LEU A 384 16.80 19.84 -1.98
N ALA A 385 17.53 18.93 -1.33
CA ALA A 385 18.76 18.37 -1.89
C ALA A 385 18.51 17.65 -3.24
N ILE A 386 17.44 16.85 -3.34
CA ILE A 386 17.03 16.19 -4.59
C ILE A 386 16.60 17.23 -5.64
N SER A 387 15.92 18.29 -5.22
CA SER A 387 15.47 19.37 -6.12
C SER A 387 16.66 20.08 -6.77
N PHE A 388 17.69 20.43 -5.99
CA PHE A 388 18.92 21.00 -6.54
C PHE A 388 19.68 20.01 -7.44
N GLY A 389 19.76 18.74 -7.05
CA GLY A 389 20.42 17.71 -7.87
C GLY A 389 19.73 17.42 -9.20
N SER A 390 18.41 17.64 -9.29
CA SER A 390 17.61 17.39 -10.50
C SER A 390 17.34 18.63 -11.35
N GLN A 391 17.72 19.82 -10.88
CA GLN A 391 17.44 21.10 -11.54
C GLN A 391 17.90 21.14 -13.01
N THR A 392 19.12 20.69 -13.30
CA THR A 392 19.66 20.68 -14.67
C THR A 392 18.87 19.75 -15.59
N LEU A 393 18.39 18.61 -15.08
CA LEU A 393 17.56 17.69 -15.87
C LEU A 393 16.23 18.36 -16.26
N VAL A 394 15.59 19.05 -15.32
CA VAL A 394 14.34 19.77 -15.61
C VAL A 394 14.59 20.90 -16.61
N LYS A 395 15.68 21.66 -16.46
CA LYS A 395 16.10 22.69 -17.41
C LYS A 395 16.31 22.11 -18.81
N ASP A 396 17.02 20.99 -18.93
CA ASP A 396 17.24 20.29 -20.21
C ASP A 396 15.90 19.95 -20.89
N ILE A 397 14.95 19.36 -20.17
CA ILE A 397 13.66 18.95 -20.73
C ILE A 397 12.87 20.15 -21.22
N ILE A 398 12.76 21.20 -20.39
CA ILE A 398 12.00 22.40 -20.73
C ILE A 398 12.61 23.09 -21.95
N THR A 399 13.93 23.29 -21.97
CA THR A 399 14.63 23.90 -23.10
C THR A 399 14.46 23.08 -24.38
N GLY A 400 14.57 21.75 -24.30
CA GLY A 400 14.35 20.87 -25.45
C GLY A 400 12.91 20.95 -26.01
N VAL A 401 11.90 21.00 -25.13
CA VAL A 401 10.49 21.15 -25.55
C VAL A 401 10.27 22.49 -26.25
N PHE A 402 10.82 23.60 -25.74
CA PHE A 402 10.69 24.91 -26.39
C PHE A 402 11.35 24.93 -27.77
N ILE A 403 12.58 24.42 -27.90
CA ILE A 403 13.28 24.34 -29.20
C ILE A 403 12.45 23.54 -30.21
N GLN A 404 11.87 22.41 -29.77
CA GLN A 404 11.05 21.58 -30.66
C GLN A 404 9.70 22.24 -31.00
N PHE A 405 9.09 22.94 -30.04
CA PHE A 405 7.82 23.65 -30.21
C PHE A 405 7.96 24.83 -31.19
N GLU A 406 9.07 25.56 -31.11
CA GLU A 406 9.44 26.61 -32.07
C GLU A 406 9.92 26.04 -33.42
N ASN A 407 9.99 24.71 -33.53
CA ASN A 407 10.51 24.01 -34.70
C ASN A 407 11.93 24.48 -35.04
N GLY A 408 12.75 24.82 -34.04
CA GLY A 408 14.07 25.40 -34.25
C GLY A 408 15.08 24.42 -34.88
N MET A 409 14.94 23.13 -34.58
CA MET A 409 15.86 22.08 -35.00
C MET A 409 15.12 20.77 -35.23
N ASN A 410 15.43 20.08 -36.33
CA ASN A 410 14.92 18.75 -36.63
C ASN A 410 16.04 17.74 -36.91
N THR A 411 15.70 16.46 -36.82
CA THR A 411 16.60 15.38 -37.25
C THR A 411 16.92 15.54 -38.73
N GLY A 412 18.20 15.52 -39.08
CA GLY A 412 18.72 15.74 -40.43
C GLY A 412 19.13 17.19 -40.72
N ASP A 413 18.81 18.15 -39.84
CA ASP A 413 19.22 19.54 -40.06
C ASP A 413 20.74 19.70 -39.83
N LEU A 414 21.39 20.49 -40.69
CA LEU A 414 22.75 20.96 -40.45
C LEU A 414 22.69 22.20 -39.56
N VAL A 415 23.35 22.12 -38.40
CA VAL A 415 23.29 23.15 -37.36
C VAL A 415 24.67 23.49 -36.81
N THR A 416 24.83 24.73 -36.36
CA THR A 416 25.98 25.16 -35.55
C THR A 416 25.50 25.47 -34.14
N ILE A 417 26.10 24.82 -33.15
CA ILE A 417 25.81 24.98 -31.73
C ILE A 417 27.11 25.37 -31.04
N GLY A 418 27.24 26.65 -30.68
CA GLY A 418 28.52 27.21 -30.20
C GLY A 418 29.64 27.00 -31.24
N PRO A 419 30.76 26.34 -30.90
CA PRO A 419 31.86 26.08 -31.83
C PRO A 419 31.65 24.82 -32.70
N LEU A 420 30.59 24.03 -32.46
CA LEU A 420 30.38 22.76 -33.13
C LEU A 420 29.41 22.92 -34.30
N THR A 421 29.84 22.50 -35.50
CA THR A 421 28.98 22.44 -36.69
C THR A 421 28.83 20.99 -37.13
N GLY A 422 27.61 20.56 -37.41
CA GLY A 422 27.33 19.19 -37.83
C GLY A 422 25.85 18.91 -38.06
N THR A 423 25.55 17.69 -38.48
CA THR A 423 24.18 17.26 -38.80
C THR A 423 23.53 16.60 -37.59
N VAL A 424 22.27 16.94 -37.30
CA VAL A 424 21.51 16.37 -36.20
C VAL A 424 21.11 14.92 -36.54
N GLU A 425 21.63 13.94 -35.82
CA GLU A 425 21.31 12.52 -36.04
C GLU A 425 20.19 12.02 -35.14
N ARG A 426 20.14 12.46 -33.88
CA ARG A 426 19.17 11.96 -32.91
C ARG A 426 18.83 13.00 -31.86
N MET A 427 17.54 13.17 -31.60
CA MET A 427 17.05 13.97 -30.48
C MET A 427 16.54 13.05 -29.37
N SER A 428 16.92 13.37 -28.14
CA SER A 428 16.45 12.74 -26.92
C SER A 428 15.74 13.78 -26.05
N ILE A 429 15.04 13.32 -25.01
CA ILE A 429 14.33 14.21 -24.08
C ILE A 429 15.28 15.19 -23.36
N ARG A 430 16.56 14.82 -23.17
CA ARG A 430 17.57 15.62 -22.43
C ARG A 430 18.64 16.26 -23.32
N SER A 431 18.89 15.71 -24.50
CA SER A 431 20.03 16.10 -25.31
C SER A 431 19.79 15.89 -26.80
N VAL A 432 20.59 16.58 -27.61
CA VAL A 432 20.71 16.39 -29.05
C VAL A 432 22.04 15.74 -29.39
N GLY A 433 22.01 14.80 -30.34
CA GLY A 433 23.17 14.16 -30.93
C GLY A 433 23.48 14.80 -32.28
N VAL A 434 24.67 15.40 -32.39
CA VAL A 434 25.15 16.07 -33.60
C VAL A 434 26.39 15.36 -34.12
N ARG A 435 26.38 14.98 -35.40
CA ARG A 435 27.52 14.38 -36.09
C ARG A 435 28.30 15.45 -36.82
N GLN A 436 29.56 15.62 -36.44
CA GLN A 436 30.48 16.52 -37.14
C GLN A 436 31.00 15.86 -38.42
N ASP A 437 31.41 16.65 -39.41
CA ASP A 437 31.99 16.17 -40.68
C ASP A 437 33.27 15.34 -40.49
N THR A 438 33.95 15.52 -39.35
CA THR A 438 35.10 14.68 -38.92
C THR A 438 34.70 13.26 -38.50
N GLY A 439 33.40 12.97 -38.41
CA GLY A 439 32.85 11.70 -37.94
C GLY A 439 32.55 11.64 -36.43
N ALA A 440 32.95 12.64 -35.63
CA ALA A 440 32.70 12.66 -34.19
C ALA A 440 31.20 12.83 -33.85
N TYR A 441 30.69 12.04 -32.89
CA TYR A 441 29.32 12.15 -32.39
C TYR A 441 29.29 12.93 -31.08
N HIS A 442 28.72 14.13 -31.11
CA HIS A 442 28.62 15.01 -29.95
C HIS A 442 27.24 14.88 -29.33
N ILE A 443 27.18 14.63 -28.02
CA ILE A 443 25.94 14.62 -27.25
C ILE A 443 25.89 15.90 -26.43
N ILE A 444 24.99 16.80 -26.81
CA ILE A 444 24.89 18.14 -26.24
C ILE A 444 23.59 18.23 -25.42
N PRO A 445 23.66 18.46 -24.10
CA PRO A 445 22.48 18.71 -23.28
C PRO A 445 21.74 19.97 -23.76
N TRP A 446 20.40 19.93 -23.75
CA TRP A 446 19.59 21.08 -24.18
C TRP A 446 19.91 22.34 -23.37
N SER A 447 20.16 22.21 -22.06
CA SER A 447 20.46 23.36 -21.18
C SER A 447 21.78 24.08 -21.50
N SER A 448 22.68 23.48 -22.27
CA SER A 448 23.92 24.13 -22.75
C SER A 448 23.74 24.89 -24.07
N ILE A 449 22.61 24.71 -24.75
CA ILE A 449 22.30 25.38 -26.01
C ILE A 449 21.66 26.73 -25.68
N THR A 450 22.47 27.78 -25.64
CA THR A 450 21.99 29.15 -25.49
C THR A 450 21.59 29.75 -26.84
N THR A 451 22.41 29.53 -27.86
CA THR A 451 22.21 30.00 -29.23
C THR A 451 22.63 28.93 -30.21
N PHE A 452 21.87 28.76 -31.29
CA PHE A 452 22.21 27.86 -32.39
C PHE A 452 21.83 28.50 -33.72
N ALA A 453 22.52 28.10 -34.79
CA ALA A 453 22.18 28.46 -36.16
C ALA A 453 21.72 27.20 -36.91
N ASN A 454 20.69 27.33 -37.74
CA ASN A 454 20.17 26.25 -38.58
C ASN A 454 20.30 26.66 -40.05
N PHE A 455 21.02 25.87 -40.85
CA PHE A 455 21.31 26.17 -42.26
C PHE A 455 20.28 25.60 -43.26
N VAL A 456 19.29 24.86 -42.78
CA VAL A 456 18.23 24.25 -43.62
C VAL A 456 17.03 25.17 -43.76
N ARG A 457 16.85 26.13 -42.84
CA ARG A 457 15.65 26.97 -42.81
C ARG A 457 15.76 28.22 -43.67
N GLY A 458 14.74 28.45 -44.48
CA GLY A 458 14.57 29.67 -45.26
C GLY A 458 15.45 29.68 -46.50
N ILE A 459 16.56 30.41 -46.44
CA ILE A 459 17.47 30.65 -47.57
C ILE A 459 18.91 30.38 -47.17
N GLY A 460 19.73 29.96 -48.13
CA GLY A 460 21.18 30.02 -48.02
C GLY A 460 21.70 31.34 -48.57
N SER A 461 22.84 31.81 -48.05
CA SER A 461 23.52 32.99 -48.60
C SER A 461 25.00 32.72 -48.77
N VAL A 462 25.53 33.12 -49.92
CA VAL A 462 26.96 33.10 -50.23
C VAL A 462 27.42 34.53 -50.34
N VAL A 463 28.36 34.92 -49.49
CA VAL A 463 29.08 36.18 -49.62
C VAL A 463 30.53 35.84 -49.96
N ALA A 464 30.92 36.09 -51.20
CA ALA A 464 32.26 35.82 -51.70
C ALA A 464 33.04 37.12 -51.82
N ASN A 465 34.27 37.10 -51.28
CA ASN A 465 35.21 38.22 -51.32
C ASN A 465 36.45 37.76 -52.09
N TYR A 466 36.84 38.53 -53.10
CA TYR A 466 38.01 38.26 -53.91
C TYR A 466 38.95 39.46 -53.87
N ASP A 467 40.20 39.22 -53.49
CA ASP A 467 41.22 40.26 -53.39
C ASP A 467 42.00 40.37 -54.71
N VAL A 468 42.18 41.60 -55.18
CA VAL A 468 42.87 41.96 -56.43
C VAL A 468 44.00 42.94 -56.11
N ASP A 469 45.11 42.90 -56.85
CA ASP A 469 46.26 43.78 -56.62
C ASP A 469 45.88 45.27 -56.59
N ARG A 470 46.53 46.02 -55.69
CA ARG A 470 46.22 47.44 -55.44
C ARG A 470 46.33 48.34 -56.68
N HIS A 471 47.23 48.00 -57.58
CA HIS A 471 47.54 48.78 -58.77
C HIS A 471 46.81 48.28 -60.03
N GLU A 472 46.02 47.21 -59.92
CA GLU A 472 45.21 46.71 -61.03
C GLU A 472 44.02 47.65 -61.29
N ASP A 473 43.56 47.66 -62.54
CA ASP A 473 42.37 48.42 -62.93
C ASP A 473 41.10 47.79 -62.29
N ALA A 474 40.42 48.59 -61.47
CA ALA A 474 39.21 48.20 -60.78
C ALA A 474 38.05 47.89 -61.72
N ASP A 475 37.90 48.63 -62.82
CA ASP A 475 36.81 48.43 -63.78
C ASP A 475 37.02 47.13 -64.56
N LYS A 476 38.27 46.87 -64.96
CA LYS A 476 38.69 45.61 -65.59
C LYS A 476 38.42 44.40 -64.67
N ALA A 477 38.83 44.48 -63.40
CA ALA A 477 38.62 43.40 -62.44
C ALA A 477 37.13 43.17 -62.13
N ASN A 478 36.35 44.24 -62.03
CA ASN A 478 34.90 44.16 -61.83
C ASN A 478 34.18 43.57 -63.05
N GLN A 479 34.63 43.90 -64.27
CA GLN A 479 34.08 43.31 -65.49
C GLN A 479 34.43 41.82 -65.58
N ALA A 480 35.67 41.42 -65.28
CA ALA A 480 36.06 40.01 -65.24
C ALA A 480 35.23 39.21 -64.21
N LEU A 481 34.92 39.81 -63.06
CA LEU A 481 34.04 39.21 -62.05
C LEU A 481 32.60 39.06 -62.57
N LYS A 482 32.05 40.06 -63.25
CA LYS A 482 30.72 39.98 -63.88
C LYS A 482 30.67 38.89 -64.96
N ASP A 483 31.72 38.77 -65.76
CA ASP A 483 31.81 37.74 -66.81
C ASP A 483 31.86 36.34 -66.19
N ALA A 484 32.62 36.17 -65.10
CA ALA A 484 32.68 34.91 -64.34
C ALA A 484 31.31 34.51 -63.76
N VAL A 485 30.60 35.47 -63.18
CA VAL A 485 29.25 35.25 -62.65
C VAL A 485 28.25 34.95 -63.76
N THR A 486 28.37 35.62 -64.91
CA THR A 486 27.53 35.35 -66.08
C THR A 486 27.74 33.91 -66.59
N ALA A 487 28.99 33.46 -66.67
CA ALA A 487 29.32 32.08 -67.03
C ALA A 487 28.79 31.06 -65.99
N LEU A 488 28.87 31.40 -64.70
CA LEU A 488 28.27 30.58 -63.63
C LEU A 488 26.74 30.46 -63.80
N MET A 489 26.07 31.57 -64.11
CA MET A 489 24.61 31.63 -64.30
C MET A 489 24.13 30.90 -65.58
N GLN A 490 25.02 30.67 -66.55
CA GLN A 490 24.76 29.83 -67.73
C GLN A 490 24.93 28.33 -67.46
N THR A 491 25.54 27.95 -66.33
CA THR A 491 25.68 26.54 -65.95
C THR A 491 24.35 26.03 -65.42
N GLU A 492 23.67 25.19 -66.19
CA GLU A 492 22.29 24.73 -65.93
C GLU A 492 22.13 24.09 -64.54
N ASP A 493 23.10 23.27 -64.13
CA ASP A 493 23.14 22.60 -62.82
C ASP A 493 23.24 23.57 -61.62
N ILE A 494 23.83 24.76 -61.82
CA ILE A 494 24.05 25.75 -60.76
C ILE A 494 22.95 26.82 -60.75
N ARG A 495 22.43 27.22 -61.92
CA ARG A 495 21.38 28.25 -62.03
C ARG A 495 20.13 27.89 -61.23
N GLY A 496 19.76 26.61 -61.21
CA GLY A 496 18.62 26.09 -60.44
C GLY A 496 18.80 26.15 -58.92
N LEU A 497 20.02 26.35 -58.42
CA LEU A 497 20.33 26.46 -56.99
C LEU A 497 20.31 27.91 -56.47
N ILE A 498 20.30 28.90 -57.37
CA ILE A 498 20.37 30.33 -57.05
C ILE A 498 18.97 30.95 -57.13
N ILE A 499 18.57 31.66 -56.07
CA ILE A 499 17.30 32.36 -55.97
C ILE A 499 17.52 33.82 -56.37
N GLY A 500 16.84 34.26 -57.44
CA GLY A 500 16.96 35.62 -57.96
C GLY A 500 18.24 35.85 -58.77
N GLU A 501 18.79 37.05 -58.67
CA GLU A 501 19.98 37.53 -59.37
C GLU A 501 21.11 37.88 -58.39
N PRO A 502 22.39 37.71 -58.77
CA PRO A 502 23.52 38.07 -57.93
C PRO A 502 23.61 39.58 -57.71
N THR A 503 24.01 39.96 -56.50
CA THR A 503 24.25 41.37 -56.13
C THR A 503 25.74 41.66 -56.11
N PHE A 504 26.17 42.62 -56.92
CA PHE A 504 27.55 43.11 -56.94
C PHE A 504 27.66 44.33 -56.04
N ALA A 505 28.47 44.24 -54.99
CA ALA A 505 28.70 45.35 -54.07
C ALA A 505 29.82 46.30 -54.56
N GLY A 506 30.56 45.91 -55.60
CA GLY A 506 31.76 46.62 -56.04
C GLY A 506 32.92 46.42 -55.07
N ILE A 507 33.69 47.47 -54.83
CA ILE A 507 34.83 47.45 -53.90
C ILE A 507 34.31 47.64 -52.47
N VAL A 508 34.57 46.65 -51.61
CA VAL A 508 34.10 46.65 -50.20
C VAL A 508 35.23 46.79 -49.18
N GLY A 509 36.48 46.75 -49.64
CA GLY A 509 37.64 46.80 -48.77
C GLY A 509 38.88 47.27 -49.52
N LEU A 510 39.76 47.98 -48.82
CA LEU A 510 41.03 48.48 -49.32
C LEU A 510 42.10 48.10 -48.28
N THR A 511 43.13 47.41 -48.71
CA THR A 511 44.32 47.09 -47.90
C THR A 511 45.56 47.70 -48.54
N ASN A 512 46.72 47.58 -47.89
CA ASN A 512 47.99 48.11 -48.42
C ASN A 512 48.39 47.46 -49.75
N THR A 513 47.99 46.22 -49.99
CA THR A 513 48.41 45.42 -51.16
C THR A 513 47.25 45.02 -52.07
N ALA A 514 45.99 45.22 -51.66
CA ALA A 514 44.83 44.76 -52.43
C ALA A 514 43.62 45.71 -52.32
N PHE A 515 42.69 45.57 -53.26
CA PHE A 515 41.29 45.94 -53.06
C PHE A 515 40.42 44.69 -53.15
N THR A 516 39.34 44.65 -52.36
CA THR A 516 38.44 43.49 -52.26
C THR A 516 37.16 43.75 -53.04
N LEU A 517 36.86 42.88 -54.00
CA LEU A 517 35.58 42.83 -54.69
C LEU A 517 34.63 41.85 -53.99
N ARG A 518 33.35 42.22 -53.87
CA ARG A 518 32.33 41.35 -53.26
C ARG A 518 31.15 41.10 -54.20
N VAL A 519 30.78 39.83 -54.28
CA VAL A 519 29.54 39.37 -54.89
C VAL A 519 28.77 38.54 -53.87
N SER A 520 27.45 38.72 -53.85
CA SER A 520 26.55 37.99 -52.95
C SER A 520 25.46 37.27 -53.72
N PHE A 521 25.18 36.04 -53.33
CA PHE A 521 24.13 35.19 -53.90
C PHE A 521 23.17 34.74 -52.79
N THR A 522 21.89 34.69 -53.14
CA THR A 522 20.90 33.94 -52.35
C THR A 522 20.72 32.58 -53.01
N THR A 523 20.80 31.50 -52.23
CA THR A 523 20.71 30.13 -52.73
C THR A 523 19.61 29.35 -52.04
N LEU A 524 19.23 28.21 -52.61
CA LEU A 524 18.49 27.19 -51.87
C LEU A 524 19.29 26.77 -50.61
N PRO A 525 18.61 26.39 -49.51
CA PRO A 525 19.26 25.92 -48.29
C PRO A 525 20.25 24.80 -48.55
N LEU A 526 21.36 24.79 -47.81
CA LEU A 526 22.49 23.86 -47.95
C LEU A 526 23.25 23.87 -49.28
N LYS A 527 22.83 24.66 -50.29
CA LYS A 527 23.51 24.73 -51.60
C LYS A 527 24.58 25.83 -51.69
N GLN A 528 24.68 26.66 -50.66
CA GLN A 528 25.64 27.77 -50.57
C GLN A 528 27.10 27.34 -50.80
N TRP A 529 27.54 26.20 -50.27
CA TRP A 529 28.91 25.73 -50.51
C TRP A 529 29.13 25.26 -51.94
N THR A 530 28.18 24.53 -52.53
CA THR A 530 28.24 24.09 -53.93
C THR A 530 28.33 25.29 -54.88
N VAL A 531 27.49 26.30 -54.67
CA VAL A 531 27.51 27.54 -55.46
C VAL A 531 28.82 28.29 -55.25
N ARG A 532 29.31 28.40 -54.01
CA ARG A 532 30.60 29.03 -53.70
C ARG A 532 31.76 28.36 -54.42
N PHE A 533 31.87 27.04 -54.36
CA PHE A 533 32.99 26.32 -55.01
C PHE A 533 32.94 26.46 -56.54
N ALA A 534 31.76 26.42 -57.14
CA ALA A 534 31.59 26.65 -58.57
C ALA A 534 31.95 28.09 -58.96
N LEU A 535 31.54 29.08 -58.15
CA LEU A 535 31.91 30.48 -58.32
C LEU A 535 33.43 30.68 -58.23
N ASP A 536 34.08 30.14 -57.20
CA ASP A 536 35.54 30.25 -57.00
C ASP A 536 36.30 29.71 -58.23
N SER A 537 35.81 28.62 -58.83
CA SER A 537 36.38 28.06 -60.06
C SER A 537 36.22 28.97 -61.28
N GLN A 538 35.02 29.55 -61.49
CA GLN A 538 34.78 30.48 -62.60
C GLN A 538 35.55 31.78 -62.43
N VAL A 539 35.59 32.34 -61.22
CA VAL A 539 36.33 33.56 -60.91
C VAL A 539 37.80 33.38 -61.21
N LYS A 540 38.40 32.26 -60.76
CA LYS A 540 39.79 31.95 -61.10
C LYS A 540 40.02 31.93 -62.62
N LYS A 541 39.18 31.20 -63.37
CA LYS A 541 39.33 31.07 -64.84
C LYS A 541 39.24 32.43 -65.54
N HIS A 542 38.28 33.26 -65.18
CA HIS A 542 38.06 34.55 -65.82
C HIS A 542 39.08 35.60 -65.40
N PHE A 543 39.58 35.58 -64.16
CA PHE A 543 40.67 36.46 -63.71
C PHE A 543 41.97 36.14 -64.45
N ASP A 544 42.27 34.84 -64.63
CA ASP A 544 43.43 34.41 -65.41
C ASP A 544 43.31 34.83 -66.89
N LEU A 545 42.13 34.65 -67.53
CA LEU A 545 41.89 35.05 -68.92
C LEU A 545 41.99 36.57 -69.14
N ALA A 546 41.50 37.35 -68.18
CA ALA A 546 41.56 38.81 -68.21
C ALA A 546 42.93 39.37 -67.79
N ASN A 547 43.91 38.52 -67.43
CA ASN A 547 45.20 38.92 -66.85
C ASN A 547 45.03 39.90 -65.68
N VAL A 548 44.13 39.59 -64.75
CA VAL A 548 43.94 40.34 -63.50
C VAL A 548 44.99 39.87 -62.50
N ARG A 549 45.83 40.78 -62.01
CA ARG A 549 46.91 40.43 -61.08
C ARG A 549 46.38 40.10 -59.69
N ALA A 550 46.83 38.97 -59.16
CA ALA A 550 46.67 38.64 -57.75
C ALA A 550 47.51 39.60 -56.88
N PRO A 551 47.07 39.90 -55.65
CA PRO A 551 47.82 40.77 -54.74
C PRO A 551 49.25 40.29 -54.52
N VAL A 552 50.22 41.18 -54.72
CA VAL A 552 51.65 40.92 -54.49
C VAL A 552 52.18 41.79 -53.36
N GLN A 553 52.97 41.18 -52.47
CA GLN A 553 53.67 41.90 -51.43
C GLN A 553 54.75 42.79 -52.07
N THR A 554 54.66 44.10 -51.84
CA THR A 554 55.63 45.07 -52.35
C THR A 554 56.56 45.48 -51.21
N TYR A 555 57.87 45.37 -51.43
CA TYR A 555 58.88 45.84 -50.50
C TYR A 555 59.71 46.94 -51.15
N GLN A 556 59.94 48.03 -50.42
CA GLN A 556 60.85 49.08 -50.84
C GLN A 556 62.18 48.90 -50.10
N ILE A 557 63.24 48.57 -50.84
CA ILE A 557 64.60 48.50 -50.30
C ILE A 557 65.18 49.92 -50.38
N LEU A 558 65.46 50.55 -49.23
CA LEU A 558 66.22 51.81 -49.21
C LEU A 558 67.68 51.53 -49.59
N PRO A 559 68.25 52.25 -50.57
CA PRO A 559 69.70 52.20 -50.81
C PRO A 559 70.47 52.66 -49.57
N ALA A 560 71.58 51.99 -49.25
CA ALA A 560 72.49 52.45 -48.22
C ALA A 560 73.00 53.87 -48.56
N PRO A 561 73.11 54.80 -47.60
CA PRO A 561 73.55 56.16 -47.87
C PRO A 561 74.97 56.15 -48.45
N VAL A 562 75.10 56.53 -49.72
CA VAL A 562 76.40 56.73 -50.38
C VAL A 562 76.85 58.16 -50.09
N GLY A 563 77.83 58.30 -49.19
CA GLY A 563 78.66 59.50 -49.05
C GLY A 563 78.11 60.60 -48.14
N GLY A 564 78.31 60.47 -46.83
CA GLY A 564 78.32 61.58 -45.86
C GLY A 564 79.51 61.41 -44.92
N PRO A 565 80.21 62.48 -44.47
CA PRO A 565 81.42 62.35 -43.66
C PRO A 565 81.14 61.63 -42.34
N LEU A 566 82.07 60.79 -41.90
CA LEU A 566 82.07 60.16 -40.57
C LEU A 566 81.88 61.24 -39.48
N PRO A 567 80.89 61.10 -38.58
CA PRO A 567 80.88 61.90 -37.36
C PRO A 567 82.00 61.42 -36.44
N ASP A 568 82.83 62.37 -36.01
CA ASP A 568 83.88 62.19 -35.01
C ASP A 568 83.35 61.49 -33.75
N SER A 569 84.21 60.62 -33.22
CA SER A 569 84.20 59.99 -31.89
C SER A 569 83.12 60.45 -30.89
N LEU A 570 82.20 59.55 -30.54
CA LEU A 570 81.46 59.65 -29.28
C LEU A 570 82.36 59.19 -28.11
N PRO A 571 82.42 59.92 -26.97
CA PRO A 571 83.20 59.49 -25.81
C PRO A 571 82.54 58.29 -25.11
N PRO A 572 83.32 57.43 -24.42
CA PRO A 572 82.81 56.21 -23.82
C PRO A 572 81.84 56.51 -22.67
N ARG A 573 80.62 55.95 -22.75
CA ARG A 573 79.67 55.93 -21.63
C ARG A 573 80.00 54.78 -20.69
N GLU A 574 80.15 55.10 -19.41
CA GLU A 574 80.34 54.16 -18.31
C GLU A 574 79.17 53.15 -18.19
N PRO A 575 79.45 51.93 -17.72
CA PRO A 575 78.44 50.90 -17.53
C PRO A 575 77.64 51.17 -16.25
N THR A 576 76.30 51.13 -16.35
CA THR A 576 75.42 51.06 -15.18
C THR A 576 74.83 49.66 -15.06
N ILE A 577 74.85 49.18 -13.81
CA ILE A 577 74.61 47.83 -13.27
C ILE A 577 73.18 47.34 -13.50
#